data_AF-A0A8J3PCG1-F1
#
_entry.id   AF-A0A8J3PCG1-F1
#
_cell.length_a   1.000
_cell.length_b   1.000
_cell.length_c   1.000
_cell.angle_alpha   90.00
_cell.angle_beta   90.00
_cell.angle_gamma   90.00
#
_symmetry.space_group_name_H-M   'P 1'
#
loop_
_entity.id
_entity.type
_entity.pdbx_description
1 polymer ?
#
loop_
_entity_poly.entity_id
_entity_poly.type
_entity_poly.pdbx_seq_one_letter_code
_entity_poly.pdbx_strand_id
1 'polypeptide(L)'
;MPEQMEHEPLAEAFFQFRMQAPDEIVVPGVPVARRTVRRRRTARVSAVAALTALVLAVGGYSATLLGAPAPVQPAVPSASPSPTVFAGPALNADQLRQLGVKALDRLGFTPERLRRGVAFGPVDAAAGGSTHLLGTAAQPLPAGRYTLVAVCRGVGRITVDWRTDDDEGTMDAPCTDPPADGNVDSPAARAEVQLRAPGLITLSVTGDGLARSRAGFAAMVTDPLMAIADYALARPSGDHVGGVSMVIDRTEIDTDPDAKAGIYVLTLTCAGTGTIKATLRVGEAGSTRTVRCSERPSPITITVTAKRAATRKVIFDRRPEDPAVAVAYYLVTR
;
A
#
# COMPACT_ATOMS: atom_id res chain seq x y z
N MET A 1 21.83 -56.60 -12.18
CA MET A 1 22.77 -55.49 -11.90
C MET A 1 22.06 -54.52 -10.97
N PRO A 2 22.51 -54.38 -9.72
CA PRO A 2 21.92 -53.42 -8.78
C PRO A 2 22.49 -52.03 -9.05
N GLU A 3 21.61 -51.06 -9.33
CA GLU A 3 21.96 -49.64 -9.38
C GLU A 3 22.34 -49.16 -7.97
N GLN A 4 23.58 -48.67 -7.83
CA GLN A 4 24.03 -48.00 -6.63
C GLN A 4 23.38 -46.61 -6.59
N MET A 5 22.48 -46.39 -5.62
CA MET A 5 21.97 -45.07 -5.29
C MET A 5 23.13 -44.24 -4.71
N GLU A 6 23.63 -43.28 -5.49
CA GLU A 6 24.56 -42.26 -5.02
C GLU A 6 23.90 -41.46 -3.89
N HIS A 7 24.41 -41.62 -2.67
CA HIS A 7 24.05 -40.79 -1.52
C HIS A 7 24.53 -39.35 -1.79
N GLU A 8 23.60 -38.40 -1.91
CA GLU A 8 23.91 -36.96 -2.02
C GLU A 8 24.41 -36.42 -0.66
N PRO A 9 25.71 -36.13 -0.49
CA PRO A 9 26.27 -35.68 0.79
C PRO A 9 25.79 -34.28 1.20
N LEU A 10 25.16 -33.54 0.28
CA LEU A 10 24.64 -32.19 0.53
C LEU A 10 23.35 -32.19 1.35
N ALA A 11 22.49 -33.21 1.18
CA ALA A 11 21.24 -33.30 1.94
C ALA A 11 21.51 -33.51 3.44
N GLU A 12 22.51 -34.32 3.77
CA GLU A 12 22.95 -34.59 5.14
C GLU A 12 23.51 -33.32 5.81
N ALA A 13 24.30 -32.52 5.08
CA ALA A 13 24.88 -31.28 5.59
C ALA A 13 23.80 -30.22 5.94
N PHE A 14 22.76 -30.08 5.11
CA PHE A 14 21.65 -29.18 5.40
C PHE A 14 20.80 -29.64 6.60
N PHE A 15 20.67 -30.95 6.81
CA PHE A 15 19.94 -31.49 7.94
C PHE A 15 20.68 -31.23 9.27
N GLN A 16 22.01 -31.38 9.29
CA GLN A 16 22.81 -31.05 10.47
C GLN A 16 22.77 -29.55 10.80
N PHE A 17 22.77 -28.67 9.79
CA PHE A 17 22.71 -27.22 10.02
C PHE A 17 21.39 -26.76 10.65
N ARG A 18 20.27 -27.42 10.34
CA ARG A 18 18.96 -27.15 10.98
C ARG A 18 18.89 -27.57 12.44
N MET A 19 19.59 -28.65 12.80
CA MET A 19 19.63 -29.16 14.18
C MET A 19 20.56 -28.36 15.11
N GLN A 20 21.46 -27.54 14.53
CA GLN A 20 22.41 -26.71 15.29
C GLN A 20 22.06 -25.22 15.34
N ALA A 21 20.91 -24.80 14.81
CA ALA A 21 20.46 -23.42 14.95
C ALA A 21 20.12 -23.15 16.43
N PRO A 22 20.85 -22.25 17.12
CA PRO A 22 20.60 -22.00 18.55
C PRO A 22 19.22 -21.35 18.74
N ASP A 23 18.50 -21.85 19.73
CA ASP A 23 17.24 -21.27 20.20
C ASP A 23 17.46 -19.80 20.59
N GLU A 24 16.63 -18.94 20.00
CA GLU A 24 16.36 -17.57 20.41
C GLU A 24 17.56 -16.60 20.40
N ILE A 25 17.66 -15.80 19.31
CA ILE A 25 18.51 -14.60 19.27
C ILE A 25 17.92 -13.55 20.22
N VAL A 26 18.32 -13.57 21.49
CA VAL A 26 17.97 -12.52 22.46
C VAL A 26 18.82 -11.29 22.15
N VAL A 27 18.24 -10.33 21.44
CA VAL A 27 18.90 -9.05 21.13
C VAL A 27 19.17 -8.30 22.45
N PRO A 28 20.43 -7.93 22.76
CA PRO A 28 20.74 -7.19 23.97
C PRO A 28 20.06 -5.80 23.95
N GLY A 29 19.29 -5.48 24.99
CA GLY A 29 18.67 -4.15 25.17
C GLY A 29 17.15 -4.12 25.30
N VAL A 30 16.44 -5.21 25.00
CA VAL A 30 14.98 -5.34 25.19
C VAL A 30 14.51 -4.96 26.62
N PRO A 31 15.18 -5.34 27.72
CA PRO A 31 14.74 -4.94 29.06
C PRO A 31 14.89 -3.43 29.34
N VAL A 32 15.83 -2.75 28.68
CA VAL A 32 16.04 -1.29 28.81
C VAL A 32 14.93 -0.53 28.06
N ALA A 33 14.58 -0.99 26.86
CA ALA A 33 13.46 -0.44 26.08
C ALA A 33 12.11 -0.62 26.80
N ARG A 34 11.86 -1.80 27.40
CA ARG A 34 10.63 -2.05 28.19
C ARG A 34 10.51 -1.13 29.42
N ARG A 35 11.63 -0.79 30.09
CA ARG A 35 11.63 0.15 31.23
C ARG A 35 11.32 1.58 30.82
N THR A 36 11.81 2.05 29.67
CA THR A 36 11.55 3.42 29.18
C THR A 36 10.10 3.62 28.77
N VAL A 37 9.49 2.63 28.10
CA VAL A 37 8.07 2.67 27.73
C VAL A 37 7.16 2.66 28.97
N ARG A 38 7.47 1.84 29.99
CA ARG A 38 6.69 1.78 31.24
C ARG A 38 6.72 3.11 32.00
N ARG A 39 7.90 3.78 32.09
CA ARG A 39 8.01 5.12 32.72
C ARG A 39 7.21 6.20 31.98
N ARG A 40 7.20 6.19 30.64
CA ARG A 40 6.40 7.15 29.85
C ARG A 40 4.90 6.96 30.06
N ARG A 41 4.43 5.70 30.17
CA ARG A 41 3.00 5.41 30.41
C ARG A 41 2.55 5.89 31.79
N THR A 42 3.34 5.65 32.84
CA THR A 42 3.01 6.10 34.20
C THR A 42 2.98 7.62 34.32
N ALA A 43 3.90 8.34 33.66
CA ALA A 43 3.93 9.80 33.69
C ALA A 43 2.72 10.45 32.95
N ARG A 44 2.23 9.82 31.87
CA ARG A 44 1.04 10.31 31.15
C ARG A 44 -0.25 10.11 31.95
N VAL A 45 -0.37 8.98 32.66
CA VAL A 45 -1.56 8.70 33.48
C VAL A 45 -1.64 9.63 34.69
N SER A 46 -0.52 9.98 35.33
CA SER A 46 -0.52 10.94 36.44
C SER A 46 -0.86 12.38 36.02
N ALA A 47 -0.46 12.79 34.81
CA ALA A 47 -0.77 14.14 34.31
C ALA A 47 -2.27 14.33 34.03
N VAL A 48 -2.96 13.30 33.52
CA VAL A 48 -4.41 13.36 33.27
C VAL A 48 -5.20 13.37 34.58
N ALA A 49 -4.78 12.61 35.59
CA ALA A 49 -5.43 12.58 36.89
C ALA A 49 -5.31 13.91 37.66
N ALA A 50 -4.21 14.64 37.51
CA ALA A 50 -4.04 15.97 38.13
C ALA A 50 -4.97 17.02 37.50
N LEU A 51 -5.20 16.94 36.18
CA LEU A 51 -6.08 17.86 35.46
C LEU A 51 -7.57 17.67 35.80
N THR A 52 -8.02 16.43 35.98
CA THR A 52 -9.42 16.16 36.37
C THR A 52 -9.73 16.56 37.81
N ALA A 53 -8.77 16.48 38.72
CA ALA A 53 -8.95 16.96 40.10
C ALA A 53 -9.10 18.49 40.17
N LEU A 54 -8.41 19.24 39.30
CA LEU A 54 -8.48 20.70 39.28
C LEU A 54 -9.83 21.21 38.76
N VAL A 55 -10.44 20.53 37.79
CA VAL A 55 -11.75 20.92 37.22
C VAL A 55 -12.88 20.71 38.22
N LEU A 56 -12.79 19.68 39.08
CA LEU A 56 -13.80 19.43 40.11
C LEU A 56 -13.72 20.38 41.32
N ALA A 57 -12.55 20.99 41.58
CA ALA A 57 -12.39 21.95 42.68
C ALA A 57 -12.92 23.36 42.33
N VAL A 58 -13.00 23.72 41.05
CA VAL A 58 -13.42 25.07 40.60
C VAL A 58 -14.92 25.15 40.30
N GLY A 59 -15.60 24.03 40.11
CA GLY A 59 -17.01 23.96 39.70
C GLY A 59 -18.07 24.20 40.78
N GLY A 60 -17.71 24.76 41.96
CA GLY A 60 -18.60 24.84 43.10
C GLY A 60 -18.47 26.10 43.95
N TYR A 61 -18.47 27.30 43.36
CA TYR A 61 -18.72 28.54 44.12
C TYR A 61 -19.42 29.58 43.24
N SER A 62 -20.74 29.66 43.39
CA SER A 62 -21.58 30.76 42.92
C SER A 62 -21.82 31.70 44.10
N ALA A 63 -21.14 32.85 44.16
CA ALA A 63 -21.58 34.00 44.95
C ALA A 63 -20.86 35.29 44.50
N THR A 64 -21.67 36.31 44.29
CA THR A 64 -21.38 37.73 44.05
C THR A 64 -20.21 38.31 44.86
N LEU A 65 -19.36 39.15 44.24
CA LEU A 65 -18.83 40.37 44.86
C LEU A 65 -18.19 41.32 43.84
N LEU A 66 -18.39 42.61 44.13
CA LEU A 66 -17.99 43.80 43.40
C LEU A 66 -16.46 43.97 43.26
N GLY A 67 -16.04 44.56 42.13
CA GLY A 67 -14.88 45.44 42.00
C GLY A 67 -13.53 44.91 42.49
N ALA A 68 -12.87 44.06 41.69
CA ALA A 68 -11.47 43.71 41.90
C ALA A 68 -10.56 44.41 40.85
N PRO A 69 -9.39 44.95 41.26
CA PRO A 69 -8.44 45.59 40.35
C PRO A 69 -7.89 44.59 39.32
N ALA A 70 -7.59 45.10 38.12
CA ALA A 70 -7.16 44.30 36.97
C ALA A 70 -6.06 43.29 37.36
N PRO A 71 -6.22 41.99 37.02
CA PRO A 71 -5.21 41.00 37.34
C PRO A 71 -3.93 41.32 36.55
N VAL A 72 -2.83 41.46 37.28
CA VAL A 72 -1.48 41.50 36.71
C VAL A 72 -1.28 40.21 35.94
N GLN A 73 -1.24 40.28 34.61
CA GLN A 73 -0.93 39.14 33.76
C GLN A 73 0.46 38.61 34.15
N PRO A 74 0.59 37.36 34.63
CA PRO A 74 1.90 36.77 34.85
C PRO A 74 2.62 36.72 33.49
N ALA A 75 3.85 37.25 33.47
CA ALA A 75 4.69 37.25 32.29
C ALA A 75 4.77 35.82 31.71
N VAL A 76 4.19 35.63 30.53
CA VAL A 76 4.23 34.35 29.82
C VAL A 76 5.71 34.05 29.56
N PRO A 77 6.25 32.91 30.05
CA PRO A 77 7.65 32.56 29.80
C PRO A 77 7.88 32.56 28.29
N SER A 78 8.89 33.32 27.87
CA SER A 78 9.28 33.46 26.46
C SER A 78 9.35 32.08 25.82
N ALA A 79 8.59 31.91 24.73
CA ALA A 79 8.49 30.67 23.99
C ALA A 79 9.90 30.10 23.76
N SER A 80 10.13 28.87 24.22
CA SER A 80 11.38 28.17 23.94
C SER A 80 11.61 28.19 22.43
N PRO A 81 12.81 28.59 21.96
CA PRO A 81 13.08 28.70 20.54
C PRO A 81 12.79 27.35 19.89
N SER A 82 11.87 27.35 18.92
CA SER A 82 11.59 26.15 18.14
C SER A 82 12.92 25.67 17.53
N PRO A 83 13.27 24.38 17.65
CA PRO A 83 14.52 23.87 17.12
C PRO A 83 14.61 24.25 15.64
N THR A 84 15.66 24.98 15.30
CA THR A 84 15.94 25.38 13.92
C THR A 84 16.26 24.11 13.16
N VAL A 85 15.26 23.53 12.48
CA VAL A 85 15.47 22.37 11.62
C VAL A 85 16.37 22.84 10.48
N PHE A 86 17.63 22.44 10.51
CA PHE A 86 18.59 22.75 9.46
C PHE A 86 18.16 22.01 8.18
N ALA A 87 17.40 22.70 7.35
CA ALA A 87 17.09 22.26 6.01
C ALA A 87 18.36 22.47 5.17
N GLY A 88 18.92 21.42 4.57
CA GLY A 88 20.16 21.48 3.76
C GLY A 88 20.06 22.39 2.51
N PRO A 89 20.74 22.12 1.39
CA PRO A 89 20.51 22.86 0.15
C PRO A 89 19.22 22.43 -0.55
N ALA A 90 18.55 23.34 -1.28
CA ALA A 90 17.42 22.98 -2.13
C ALA A 90 17.87 21.99 -3.23
N LEU A 91 17.00 21.03 -3.57
CA LEU A 91 17.27 20.06 -4.63
C LEU A 91 16.95 20.65 -6.00
N ASN A 92 17.67 20.21 -7.03
CA ASN A 92 17.35 20.59 -8.41
C ASN A 92 16.15 19.78 -8.96
N ALA A 93 15.62 20.19 -10.11
CA ALA A 93 14.42 19.59 -10.69
C ALA A 93 14.53 18.08 -10.96
N ASP A 94 15.70 17.60 -11.40
CA ASP A 94 15.92 16.17 -11.69
C ASP A 94 15.99 15.34 -10.40
N GLN A 95 16.61 15.87 -9.35
CA GLN A 95 16.62 15.25 -8.02
C GLN A 95 15.21 15.15 -7.44
N LEU A 96 14.39 16.20 -7.57
CA LEU A 96 12.99 16.18 -7.13
C LEU A 96 12.15 15.16 -7.94
N ARG A 97 12.37 15.08 -9.25
CA ARG A 97 11.72 14.06 -10.10
C ARG A 97 12.11 12.65 -9.67
N GLN A 98 13.38 12.40 -9.36
CA GLN A 98 13.84 11.11 -8.83
C GLN A 98 13.20 10.75 -7.49
N LEU A 99 12.94 11.73 -6.61
CA LEU A 99 12.19 11.47 -5.38
C LEU A 99 10.74 11.05 -5.67
N GLY A 100 10.11 11.65 -6.69
CA GLY A 100 8.78 11.22 -7.15
C GLY A 100 8.78 9.77 -7.65
N VAL A 101 9.80 9.37 -8.44
CA VAL A 101 9.97 7.97 -8.88
C VAL A 101 10.20 7.03 -7.69
N LYS A 102 11.00 7.43 -6.69
CA LYS A 102 11.19 6.65 -5.46
C LYS A 102 9.92 6.55 -4.60
N ALA A 103 9.03 7.55 -4.66
CA ALA A 103 7.72 7.49 -4.03
C ALA A 103 6.79 6.53 -4.79
N LEU A 104 6.86 6.53 -6.12
CA LEU A 104 6.11 5.61 -6.98
C LEU A 104 6.51 4.15 -6.77
N ASP A 105 7.81 3.88 -6.65
CA ASP A 105 8.36 2.54 -6.37
C ASP A 105 7.82 1.98 -5.03
N ARG A 106 7.61 2.84 -4.02
CA ARG A 106 6.98 2.44 -2.75
C ARG A 106 5.52 1.99 -2.90
N LEU A 107 4.83 2.47 -3.92
CA LEU A 107 3.48 2.00 -4.26
C LEU A 107 3.52 0.73 -5.14
N GLY A 108 4.71 0.21 -5.47
CA GLY A 108 4.88 -0.99 -6.30
C GLY A 108 4.79 -0.73 -7.80
N PHE A 109 4.99 0.52 -8.24
CA PHE A 109 4.92 0.91 -9.65
C PHE A 109 6.26 1.42 -10.18
N THR A 110 6.45 1.27 -11.49
CA THR A 110 7.52 1.94 -12.23
C THR A 110 6.91 2.93 -13.24
N PRO A 111 7.64 3.98 -13.66
CA PRO A 111 7.13 4.96 -14.62
C PRO A 111 6.65 4.35 -15.94
N GLU A 112 7.23 3.22 -16.37
CA GLU A 112 6.87 2.50 -17.60
C GLU A 112 5.57 1.69 -17.45
N ARG A 113 5.11 1.46 -16.22
CA ARG A 113 3.96 0.61 -15.87
C ARG A 113 2.90 1.37 -15.08
N LEU A 114 2.71 2.65 -15.40
CA LEU A 114 1.69 3.47 -14.74
C LEU A 114 0.29 2.96 -15.07
N ARG A 115 -0.50 2.76 -14.01
CA ARG A 115 -1.91 2.43 -14.13
C ARG A 115 -2.75 3.70 -14.12
N ARG A 116 -3.97 3.57 -14.66
CA ARG A 116 -5.04 4.53 -14.41
C ARG A 116 -5.23 4.66 -12.90
N GLY A 117 -5.36 5.88 -12.39
CA GLY A 117 -5.50 6.12 -10.96
C GLY A 117 -4.19 6.31 -10.20
N VAL A 118 -3.06 6.46 -10.88
CA VAL A 118 -1.76 6.79 -10.25
C VAL A 118 -1.29 8.17 -10.72
N ALA A 119 -0.83 8.99 -9.79
CA ALA A 119 -0.18 10.28 -10.04
C ALA A 119 1.12 10.34 -9.24
N PHE A 120 2.18 10.95 -9.79
CA PHE A 120 3.45 11.13 -9.08
C PHE A 120 4.21 12.30 -9.69
N GLY A 121 5.15 12.84 -8.92
CA GLY A 121 5.97 13.94 -9.40
C GLY A 121 6.74 14.65 -8.29
N PRO A 122 7.47 15.72 -8.62
CA PRO A 122 7.99 16.65 -7.63
C PRO A 122 6.83 17.33 -6.89
N VAL A 123 7.04 17.67 -5.63
CA VAL A 123 6.12 18.56 -4.92
C VAL A 123 6.38 19.98 -5.45
N ASP A 124 5.42 20.53 -6.20
CA ASP A 124 5.61 21.79 -6.94
C ASP A 124 5.96 22.95 -6.00
N ALA A 125 6.92 23.77 -6.43
CA ALA A 125 7.31 25.00 -5.74
C ALA A 125 6.27 26.13 -5.92
N ALA A 126 5.42 26.05 -6.95
CA ALA A 126 4.36 27.00 -7.18
C ALA A 126 3.38 27.05 -5.99
N ALA A 127 2.96 28.26 -5.61
CA ALA A 127 2.14 28.46 -4.41
C ALA A 127 0.79 27.72 -4.41
N GLY A 128 0.29 27.34 -5.59
CA GLY A 128 -0.99 26.64 -5.76
C GLY A 128 -0.92 25.11 -5.70
N GLY A 129 0.27 24.52 -5.60
CA GLY A 129 0.44 23.07 -5.70
C GLY A 129 0.22 22.53 -7.12
N SER A 130 0.22 21.20 -7.25
CA SER A 130 0.04 20.51 -8.52
C SER A 130 -1.31 19.79 -8.56
N THR A 131 -2.06 19.95 -9.64
CA THR A 131 -3.34 19.26 -9.86
C THR A 131 -3.16 18.06 -10.78
N HIS A 132 -3.75 16.93 -10.41
CA HIS A 132 -3.69 15.67 -11.14
C HIS A 132 -5.09 15.11 -11.33
N LEU A 133 -5.39 14.59 -12.52
CA LEU A 133 -6.66 13.93 -12.79
C LEU A 133 -6.46 12.42 -12.87
N LEU A 134 -7.22 11.69 -12.07
CA LEU A 134 -7.25 10.23 -12.09
C LEU A 134 -8.45 9.75 -12.93
N GLY A 135 -8.14 9.07 -14.04
CA GLY A 135 -9.12 8.71 -15.07
C GLY A 135 -9.14 9.72 -16.23
N THR A 136 -9.93 9.46 -17.26
CA THR A 136 -10.18 10.42 -18.36
C THR A 136 -11.66 10.41 -18.75
N ALA A 137 -12.14 11.43 -19.47
CA ALA A 137 -13.52 11.45 -19.95
C ALA A 137 -13.86 10.25 -20.85
N ALA A 138 -12.89 9.76 -21.64
CA ALA A 138 -13.05 8.57 -22.48
C ALA A 138 -13.02 7.26 -21.67
N GLN A 139 -12.44 7.28 -20.47
CA GLN A 139 -12.24 6.12 -19.61
C GLN A 139 -12.35 6.54 -18.13
N PRO A 140 -13.57 6.83 -17.65
CA PRO A 140 -13.78 7.22 -16.26
C PRO A 140 -13.50 6.05 -15.31
N LEU A 141 -13.19 6.37 -14.06
CA LEU A 141 -13.09 5.38 -12.98
C LEU A 141 -14.50 4.84 -12.68
N PRO A 142 -14.69 3.53 -12.50
CA PRO A 142 -15.99 2.96 -12.12
C PRO A 142 -16.56 3.56 -10.83
N ALA A 143 -17.88 3.48 -10.64
CA ALA A 143 -18.47 3.79 -9.33
C ALA A 143 -17.96 2.79 -8.27
N GLY A 144 -17.78 3.25 -7.03
CA GLY A 144 -17.33 2.40 -5.93
C GLY A 144 -16.55 3.15 -4.84
N ARG A 145 -16.10 2.40 -3.82
CA ARG A 145 -15.22 2.90 -2.76
C ARG A 145 -13.77 2.65 -3.12
N TYR A 146 -13.01 3.72 -3.21
CA TYR A 146 -11.59 3.69 -3.47
C TYR A 146 -10.83 3.94 -2.17
N THR A 147 -9.67 3.33 -2.04
CA THR A 147 -8.68 3.78 -1.05
C THR A 147 -7.64 4.64 -1.77
N LEU A 148 -7.63 5.93 -1.47
CA LEU A 148 -6.57 6.85 -1.88
C LEU A 148 -5.38 6.64 -0.95
N VAL A 149 -4.22 6.36 -1.52
CA VAL A 149 -2.96 6.14 -0.82
C VAL A 149 -1.95 7.15 -1.33
N ALA A 150 -1.34 7.94 -0.44
CA ALA A 150 -0.25 8.84 -0.80
C ALA A 150 1.03 8.55 0.00
N VAL A 151 2.15 8.64 -0.70
CA VAL A 151 3.51 8.49 -0.17
C VAL A 151 4.31 9.73 -0.55
N CYS A 152 5.02 10.29 0.42
CA CYS A 152 5.97 11.37 0.20
C CYS A 152 7.39 10.93 0.57
N ARG A 153 8.37 11.30 -0.26
CA ARG A 153 9.80 11.03 -0.08
C ARG A 153 10.57 12.34 -0.01
N GLY A 154 11.61 12.40 0.83
CA GLY A 154 12.35 13.62 1.13
C GLY A 154 11.95 14.22 2.48
N VAL A 155 11.95 15.55 2.58
CA VAL A 155 11.76 16.29 3.84
C VAL A 155 10.55 17.21 3.76
N GLY A 156 9.76 17.28 4.84
CA GLY A 156 8.59 18.14 4.96
C GLY A 156 7.29 17.35 5.06
N ARG A 157 6.19 17.98 4.65
CA ARG A 157 4.85 17.36 4.57
C ARG A 157 4.17 17.80 3.29
N ILE A 158 3.34 16.92 2.76
CA ILE A 158 2.36 17.26 1.72
C ILE A 158 0.95 17.14 2.27
N THR A 159 0.06 17.96 1.74
CA THR A 159 -1.38 17.86 1.88
C THR A 159 -1.96 17.50 0.52
N VAL A 160 -2.77 16.45 0.50
CA VAL A 160 -3.44 15.93 -0.69
C VAL A 160 -4.93 16.16 -0.51
N ASP A 161 -5.46 17.11 -1.27
CA ASP A 161 -6.89 17.34 -1.39
C ASP A 161 -7.41 16.51 -2.56
N TRP A 162 -8.54 15.84 -2.38
CA TRP A 162 -9.22 15.16 -3.48
C TRP A 162 -10.63 15.68 -3.65
N ARG A 163 -11.11 15.66 -4.89
CA ARG A 163 -12.48 16.04 -5.23
C ARG A 163 -13.02 15.13 -6.33
N THR A 164 -14.27 14.73 -6.15
CA THR A 164 -15.12 14.04 -7.13
C THR A 164 -16.39 14.88 -7.33
N ASP A 165 -17.33 14.41 -8.15
CA ASP A 165 -18.62 15.11 -8.29
C ASP A 165 -19.49 14.98 -7.02
N ASP A 166 -19.25 13.96 -6.19
CA ASP A 166 -20.09 13.59 -5.04
C ASP A 166 -19.38 13.70 -3.68
N ASP A 167 -18.05 13.86 -3.65
CA ASP A 167 -17.22 13.68 -2.47
C ASP A 167 -15.96 14.56 -2.54
N GLU A 168 -15.49 15.04 -1.40
CA GLU A 168 -14.25 15.79 -1.28
C GLU A 168 -13.60 15.55 0.07
N GLY A 169 -12.28 15.70 0.14
CA GLY A 169 -11.59 15.59 1.40
C GLY A 169 -10.10 15.93 1.30
N THR A 170 -9.43 15.82 2.43
CA THR A 170 -8.03 16.19 2.59
C THR A 170 -7.30 15.17 3.46
N MET A 171 -6.02 14.92 3.15
CA MET A 171 -5.14 14.11 3.97
C MET A 171 -3.72 14.66 3.95
N ASP A 172 -3.02 14.53 5.08
CA ASP A 172 -1.61 14.87 5.17
C ASP A 172 -0.73 13.62 5.09
N ALA A 173 0.35 13.70 4.30
CA ALA A 173 1.39 12.69 4.26
C ALA A 173 2.75 13.29 4.68
N PRO A 174 3.39 12.81 5.76
CA PRO A 174 4.74 13.22 6.09
C PRO A 174 5.74 12.68 5.06
N CYS A 175 6.66 13.53 4.62
CA CYS A 175 7.76 13.11 3.77
C CYS A 175 8.81 12.44 4.65
N THR A 176 9.11 11.19 4.32
CA THR A 176 10.11 10.41 5.04
C THR A 176 11.11 9.86 4.06
N ASP A 177 12.39 10.10 4.32
CA ASP A 177 13.43 9.29 3.72
C ASP A 177 13.49 7.95 4.46
N PRO A 178 13.68 6.84 3.73
CA PRO A 178 13.80 5.55 4.36
C PRO A 178 15.01 5.59 5.30
N PRO A 179 14.88 5.02 6.50
CA PRO A 179 16.05 4.80 7.32
C PRO A 179 17.07 3.97 6.53
N ALA A 180 18.36 4.28 6.72
CA ALA A 180 19.46 3.66 5.99
C ALA A 180 19.53 2.12 6.20
N ASP A 181 18.85 1.62 7.22
CA ASP A 181 18.70 0.19 7.52
C ASP A 181 17.70 -0.53 6.60
N GLY A 182 17.07 0.21 5.67
CA GLY A 182 16.13 -0.35 4.71
C GLY A 182 14.76 -0.67 5.30
N ASN A 183 14.47 -0.31 6.55
CA ASN A 183 13.15 -0.58 7.12
C ASN A 183 12.08 0.33 6.49
N VAL A 184 11.07 -0.28 5.88
CA VAL A 184 10.23 0.33 4.83
C VAL A 184 8.98 1.03 5.35
N ASP A 185 8.78 1.13 6.67
CA ASP A 185 7.54 1.63 7.27
C ASP A 185 7.42 3.17 7.25
N SER A 186 7.66 3.79 6.10
CA SER A 186 7.14 5.13 5.82
C SER A 186 5.60 5.03 5.85
N PRO A 187 4.90 5.75 6.76
CA PRO A 187 3.46 5.64 6.86
C PRO A 187 2.83 6.26 5.60
N ALA A 188 2.31 5.41 4.71
CA ALA A 188 1.47 5.88 3.62
C ALA A 188 0.19 6.49 4.22
N ALA A 189 -0.12 7.73 3.86
CA ALA A 189 -1.40 8.32 4.20
C ALA A 189 -2.49 7.62 3.41
N ARG A 190 -3.64 7.37 4.05
CA ARG A 190 -4.78 6.68 3.44
C ARG A 190 -6.06 7.45 3.72
N ALA A 191 -6.90 7.55 2.70
CA ALA A 191 -8.26 8.04 2.80
C ALA A 191 -9.20 7.16 1.98
N GLU A 192 -10.47 7.14 2.37
CA GLU A 192 -11.53 6.53 1.55
C GLU A 192 -12.12 7.61 0.64
N VAL A 193 -12.38 7.25 -0.62
CA VAL A 193 -13.00 8.11 -1.62
C VAL A 193 -14.19 7.37 -2.21
N GLN A 194 -15.37 7.97 -2.22
CA GLN A 194 -16.57 7.36 -2.80
C GLN A 194 -16.88 8.00 -4.16
N LEU A 195 -17.04 7.17 -5.20
CA LEU A 195 -17.67 7.55 -6.46
C LEU A 195 -19.07 6.91 -6.51
N ARG A 196 -20.15 7.71 -6.66
CA ARG A 196 -21.52 7.16 -6.77
C ARG A 196 -21.85 6.75 -8.21
N ALA A 197 -21.28 7.43 -9.18
CA ALA A 197 -21.33 7.10 -10.59
C ALA A 197 -19.90 6.99 -11.16
N PRO A 198 -19.70 6.37 -12.34
CA PRO A 198 -18.41 6.41 -13.01
C PRO A 198 -17.97 7.86 -13.24
N GLY A 199 -16.75 8.21 -12.84
CA GLY A 199 -16.31 9.61 -12.81
C GLY A 199 -14.79 9.77 -12.74
N LEU A 200 -14.35 10.99 -12.43
CA LEU A 200 -12.95 11.35 -12.27
C LEU A 200 -12.66 11.70 -10.82
N ILE A 201 -11.43 11.47 -10.38
CA ILE A 201 -10.94 11.97 -9.09
C ILE A 201 -9.87 13.02 -9.39
N THR A 202 -10.12 14.25 -8.98
CA THR A 202 -9.14 15.34 -9.07
C THR A 202 -8.34 15.37 -7.78
N LEU A 203 -7.02 15.31 -7.87
CA LEU A 203 -6.11 15.50 -6.74
C LEU A 203 -5.45 16.87 -6.84
N SER A 204 -5.37 17.59 -5.74
CA SER A 204 -4.51 18.76 -5.57
C SER A 204 -3.46 18.43 -4.52
N VAL A 205 -2.19 18.55 -4.86
CA VAL A 205 -1.08 18.24 -3.95
C VAL A 205 -0.32 19.52 -3.65
N THR A 206 -0.29 19.89 -2.37
CA THR A 206 0.45 21.04 -1.87
C THR A 206 1.52 20.58 -0.88
N GLY A 207 2.68 21.24 -0.90
CA GLY A 207 3.76 20.99 0.07
C GLY A 207 3.95 22.16 1.02
N ASP A 208 4.46 21.88 2.22
CA ASP A 208 5.08 22.90 3.04
C ASP A 208 6.39 23.44 2.41
N GLY A 209 6.97 24.49 2.98
CA GLY A 209 8.18 25.12 2.41
C GLY A 209 9.37 24.16 2.27
N LEU A 210 9.45 23.11 3.09
CA LEU A 210 10.50 22.10 3.00
C LEU A 210 10.23 21.12 1.86
N ALA A 211 8.99 20.60 1.77
CA ALA A 211 8.60 19.64 0.76
C ALA A 211 8.74 20.20 -0.67
N ARG A 212 8.33 21.45 -0.88
CA ARG A 212 8.41 22.14 -2.19
C ARG A 212 9.80 22.18 -2.84
N SER A 213 10.85 22.08 -2.03
CA SER A 213 12.24 22.16 -2.52
C SER A 213 13.04 20.87 -2.30
N ARG A 214 12.43 19.85 -1.68
CA ARG A 214 13.16 18.66 -1.20
C ARG A 214 12.37 17.36 -1.25
N ALA A 215 11.16 17.36 -1.80
CA ALA A 215 10.32 16.20 -1.79
C ALA A 215 9.73 15.86 -3.16
N GLY A 216 9.47 14.57 -3.32
CA GLY A 216 8.65 14.03 -4.39
C GLY A 216 7.55 13.16 -3.78
N PHE A 217 6.44 13.05 -4.49
CA PHE A 217 5.28 12.31 -4.03
C PHE A 217 4.81 11.31 -5.08
N ALA A 218 4.03 10.34 -4.60
CA ALA A 218 3.18 9.51 -5.44
C ALA A 218 1.86 9.28 -4.70
N ALA A 219 0.77 9.27 -5.45
CA ALA A 219 -0.56 8.97 -4.98
C ALA A 219 -1.22 7.95 -5.91
N MET A 220 -1.99 7.03 -5.35
CA MET A 220 -2.79 6.08 -6.12
C MET A 220 -4.16 5.91 -5.51
N VAL A 221 -5.16 5.62 -6.33
CA VAL A 221 -6.42 5.05 -5.87
C VAL A 221 -6.44 3.56 -6.14
N THR A 222 -6.81 2.78 -5.12
CA THR A 222 -6.97 1.33 -5.26
C THR A 222 -8.35 1.08 -5.85
N ASP A 223 -8.41 0.42 -7.02
CA ASP A 223 -9.68 0.01 -7.62
C ASP A 223 -10.43 -0.92 -6.63
N PRO A 224 -11.69 -0.63 -6.26
CA PRO A 224 -12.46 -1.45 -5.35
C PRO A 224 -12.53 -2.91 -5.78
N LEU A 225 -12.69 -3.16 -7.09
CA LEU A 225 -12.79 -4.51 -7.62
C LEU A 225 -11.45 -5.23 -7.53
N MET A 226 -10.32 -4.52 -7.73
CA MET A 226 -9.00 -5.09 -7.51
C MET A 226 -8.76 -5.42 -6.03
N ALA A 227 -9.10 -4.51 -5.12
CA ALA A 227 -8.94 -4.76 -3.69
C ALA A 227 -9.80 -5.95 -3.24
N ILE A 228 -11.07 -5.99 -3.66
CA ILE A 228 -11.99 -7.09 -3.36
C ILE A 228 -11.47 -8.42 -3.94
N ALA A 229 -10.97 -8.43 -5.18
CA ALA A 229 -10.40 -9.63 -5.80
C ALA A 229 -9.14 -10.12 -5.06
N ASP A 230 -8.26 -9.21 -4.65
CA ASP A 230 -7.02 -9.51 -3.90
C ASP A 230 -7.34 -10.06 -2.50
N TYR A 231 -8.24 -9.41 -1.75
CA TYR A 231 -8.65 -9.88 -0.43
C TYR A 231 -9.37 -11.24 -0.46
N ALA A 232 -10.11 -11.53 -1.53
CA ALA A 232 -10.80 -12.81 -1.67
C ALA A 232 -9.83 -13.98 -1.89
N LEU A 233 -8.62 -13.74 -2.40
CA LEU A 233 -7.59 -14.76 -2.50
C LEU A 233 -6.87 -14.92 -1.17
N ALA A 234 -7.05 -16.09 -0.55
CA ALA A 234 -6.12 -16.51 0.49
C ALA A 234 -4.72 -16.58 -0.13
N ARG A 235 -3.73 -15.89 0.46
CA ARG A 235 -2.32 -16.10 0.12
C ARG A 235 -2.01 -17.57 0.40
N PRO A 236 -1.73 -18.40 -0.62
CA PRO A 236 -1.50 -19.81 -0.36
C PRO A 236 -0.17 -19.98 0.36
N SER A 237 -0.08 -21.04 1.13
CA SER A 237 1.18 -21.56 1.63
C SER A 237 1.78 -22.48 0.56
N GLY A 238 2.70 -22.01 -0.28
CA GLY A 238 3.37 -22.85 -1.27
C GLY A 238 4.32 -22.08 -2.19
N ASP A 239 5.06 -22.79 -3.05
CA ASP A 239 5.97 -22.20 -4.03
C ASP A 239 5.17 -21.39 -5.06
N HIS A 240 5.24 -20.07 -4.93
CA HIS A 240 4.58 -19.14 -5.83
C HIS A 240 5.41 -18.92 -7.08
N VAL A 241 4.80 -19.17 -8.23
CA VAL A 241 5.49 -19.00 -9.52
C VAL A 241 5.06 -17.70 -10.22
N GLY A 242 3.98 -17.06 -9.79
CA GLY A 242 3.61 -15.70 -10.22
C GLY A 242 2.15 -15.34 -9.93
N GLY A 243 1.86 -14.04 -9.89
CA GLY A 243 0.50 -13.53 -9.77
C GLY A 243 0.38 -12.08 -10.24
N VAL A 244 -0.75 -11.73 -10.86
CA VAL A 244 -1.01 -10.39 -11.40
C VAL A 244 -2.50 -10.05 -11.22
N SER A 245 -2.78 -8.79 -10.92
CA SER A 245 -4.12 -8.21 -10.95
C SER A 245 -4.31 -7.34 -12.19
N MET A 246 -5.40 -7.56 -12.94
CA MET A 246 -5.69 -6.82 -14.18
C MET A 246 -7.17 -6.70 -14.50
N VAL A 247 -7.50 -5.68 -15.29
CA VAL A 247 -8.79 -5.55 -15.99
C VAL A 247 -8.72 -6.39 -17.28
N ILE A 248 -9.66 -7.30 -17.50
CA ILE A 248 -9.61 -8.27 -18.60
C ILE A 248 -10.33 -7.74 -19.83
N ASP A 249 -9.64 -7.75 -20.97
CA ASP A 249 -10.25 -7.77 -22.30
C ASP A 249 -9.88 -9.09 -23.00
N ARG A 250 -8.61 -9.23 -23.41
CA ARG A 250 -7.97 -10.52 -23.65
C ARG A 250 -6.49 -10.39 -23.30
N THR A 251 -6.04 -11.21 -22.37
CA THR A 251 -4.67 -11.10 -21.85
C THR A 251 -4.05 -12.48 -21.70
N GLU A 252 -2.89 -12.67 -22.33
CA GLU A 252 -2.00 -13.80 -22.08
C GLU A 252 -0.94 -13.35 -21.08
N ILE A 253 -0.86 -14.02 -19.94
CA ILE A 253 0.08 -13.71 -18.87
C ILE A 253 0.81 -14.99 -18.46
N ASP A 254 2.00 -14.79 -17.90
CA ASP A 254 2.81 -15.85 -17.30
C ASP A 254 3.25 -16.89 -18.34
N THR A 255 4.26 -16.48 -19.10
CA THR A 255 5.03 -17.34 -19.99
C THR A 255 6.31 -17.77 -19.28
N ASP A 256 6.24 -18.84 -18.51
CA ASP A 256 7.45 -19.54 -18.06
C ASP A 256 7.84 -20.56 -19.14
N PRO A 257 8.86 -20.28 -19.98
CA PRO A 257 9.24 -21.17 -21.07
C PRO A 257 9.75 -22.53 -20.58
N ASP A 258 10.24 -22.59 -19.34
CA ASP A 258 10.97 -23.74 -18.78
C ASP A 258 10.21 -24.41 -17.62
N ALA A 259 8.87 -24.27 -17.59
CA ALA A 259 8.05 -24.84 -16.54
C ALA A 259 8.20 -26.37 -16.52
N LYS A 260 8.59 -26.94 -15.38
CA LYS A 260 8.91 -28.37 -15.20
C LYS A 260 7.67 -29.28 -15.28
N ALA A 261 7.85 -30.60 -15.41
CA ALA A 261 6.75 -31.55 -15.21
C ALA A 261 6.17 -31.42 -13.78
N GLY A 262 4.85 -31.53 -13.61
CA GLY A 262 4.21 -31.39 -12.31
C GLY A 262 2.73 -31.06 -12.38
N ILE A 263 2.12 -30.84 -11.22
CA ILE A 263 0.75 -30.34 -11.11
C ILE A 263 0.83 -28.83 -11.01
N TYR A 264 0.05 -28.12 -11.80
CA TYR A 264 -0.06 -26.68 -11.77
C TYR A 264 -1.46 -26.30 -11.35
N VAL A 265 -1.55 -25.38 -10.40
CA VAL A 265 -2.80 -24.91 -9.83
C VAL A 265 -2.89 -23.42 -10.06
N LEU A 266 -3.85 -23.01 -10.88
CA LEU A 266 -4.24 -21.62 -11.08
C LEU A 266 -5.42 -21.32 -10.15
N THR A 267 -5.20 -20.51 -9.13
CA THR A 267 -6.28 -19.95 -8.31
C THR A 267 -6.57 -18.53 -8.79
N LEU A 268 -7.84 -18.22 -9.04
CA LEU A 268 -8.26 -16.91 -9.51
C LEU A 268 -9.53 -16.45 -8.81
N THR A 269 -9.71 -15.14 -8.68
CA THR A 269 -10.97 -14.50 -8.26
C THR A 269 -11.42 -13.56 -9.37
N CYS A 270 -12.72 -13.46 -9.63
CA CYS A 270 -13.26 -12.46 -10.56
C CYS A 270 -14.25 -11.52 -9.87
N ALA A 271 -13.85 -10.27 -9.68
CA ALA A 271 -14.71 -9.22 -9.15
C ALA A 271 -15.40 -8.45 -10.28
N GLY A 272 -16.65 -8.06 -10.05
CA GLY A 272 -17.44 -7.22 -10.96
C GLY A 272 -18.62 -7.96 -11.56
N THR A 273 -19.00 -7.60 -12.78
CA THR A 273 -20.10 -8.22 -13.52
C THR A 273 -19.59 -9.11 -14.65
N GLY A 274 -20.47 -9.95 -15.21
CA GLY A 274 -20.21 -10.77 -16.39
C GLY A 274 -19.36 -12.02 -16.21
N THR A 275 -18.72 -12.45 -17.30
CA THR A 275 -18.01 -13.73 -17.38
C THR A 275 -16.65 -13.65 -18.05
N ILE A 276 -15.68 -14.36 -17.48
CA ILE A 276 -14.35 -14.54 -18.04
C ILE A 276 -14.11 -16.02 -18.35
N LYS A 277 -13.38 -16.31 -19.42
CA LYS A 277 -12.88 -17.64 -19.72
C LYS A 277 -11.41 -17.66 -19.34
N ALA A 278 -11.10 -18.38 -18.26
CA ALA A 278 -9.74 -18.56 -17.78
C ALA A 278 -9.21 -19.91 -18.25
N THR A 279 -8.00 -19.89 -18.81
CA THR A 279 -7.33 -21.06 -19.38
C THR A 279 -5.92 -21.16 -18.83
N LEU A 280 -5.60 -22.27 -18.18
CA LEU A 280 -4.23 -22.64 -17.80
C LEU A 280 -3.72 -23.65 -18.82
N ARG A 281 -2.53 -23.42 -19.39
CA ARG A 281 -1.85 -24.35 -20.29
C ARG A 281 -0.40 -24.56 -19.85
N VAL A 282 0.09 -25.78 -19.99
CA VAL A 282 1.49 -26.15 -19.81
C VAL A 282 1.85 -27.13 -20.92
N GLY A 283 2.49 -26.63 -21.98
CA GLY A 283 2.66 -27.36 -23.23
C GLY A 283 1.31 -27.73 -23.88
N GLU A 284 1.11 -29.02 -24.12
CA GLU A 284 -0.15 -29.57 -24.67
C GLU A 284 -1.23 -29.77 -23.60
N ALA A 285 -0.85 -29.86 -22.32
CA ALA A 285 -1.81 -29.99 -21.24
C ALA A 285 -2.50 -28.64 -21.02
N GLY A 286 -3.83 -28.64 -20.92
CA GLY A 286 -4.59 -27.42 -20.70
C GLY A 286 -5.92 -27.68 -20.04
N SER A 287 -6.37 -26.72 -19.24
CA SER A 287 -7.68 -26.71 -18.62
C SER A 287 -8.29 -25.33 -18.75
N THR A 288 -9.59 -25.28 -19.00
CA THR A 288 -10.32 -24.04 -19.22
C THR A 288 -11.58 -24.02 -18.39
N ARG A 289 -11.87 -22.89 -17.77
CA ARG A 289 -13.08 -22.68 -16.97
C ARG A 289 -13.70 -21.34 -17.30
N THR A 290 -15.02 -21.32 -17.49
CA THR A 290 -15.77 -20.08 -17.51
C THR A 290 -16.12 -19.70 -16.08
N VAL A 291 -15.84 -18.46 -15.72
CA VAL A 291 -15.97 -17.92 -14.38
C VAL A 291 -16.91 -16.72 -14.44
N ARG A 292 -17.95 -16.75 -13.63
CA ARG A 292 -18.84 -15.61 -13.45
C ARG A 292 -18.28 -14.70 -12.38
N CYS A 293 -18.16 -13.42 -12.70
CA CYS A 293 -17.70 -12.40 -11.78
C CYS A 293 -18.84 -12.00 -10.84
N SER A 294 -18.48 -11.63 -9.62
CA SER A 294 -19.45 -11.21 -8.61
C SER A 294 -18.90 -10.07 -7.76
N GLU A 295 -19.78 -9.36 -7.06
CA GLU A 295 -19.40 -8.34 -6.07
C GLU A 295 -18.69 -8.94 -4.85
N ARG A 296 -18.91 -10.23 -4.59
CA ARG A 296 -18.26 -11.03 -3.54
C ARG A 296 -17.58 -12.22 -4.21
N PRO A 297 -16.43 -12.00 -4.86
CA PRO A 297 -15.75 -13.06 -5.58
C PRO A 297 -15.31 -14.15 -4.61
N SER A 298 -15.41 -15.40 -5.05
CA SER A 298 -14.84 -16.55 -4.37
C SER A 298 -13.66 -17.10 -5.18
N PRO A 299 -12.62 -17.64 -4.52
CA PRO A 299 -11.53 -18.30 -5.21
C PRO A 299 -12.02 -19.46 -6.06
N ILE A 300 -11.51 -19.51 -7.29
CA ILE A 300 -11.78 -20.57 -8.25
C ILE A 300 -10.45 -21.18 -8.65
N THR A 301 -10.37 -22.51 -8.54
CA THR A 301 -9.17 -23.25 -8.87
C THR A 301 -9.32 -23.96 -10.22
N ILE A 302 -8.25 -23.91 -11.02
CA ILE A 302 -8.07 -24.63 -12.28
C ILE A 302 -6.76 -25.41 -12.17
N THR A 303 -6.82 -26.73 -12.32
CA THR A 303 -5.65 -27.60 -12.19
C THR A 303 -5.26 -28.19 -13.55
N VAL A 304 -3.97 -28.25 -13.83
CA VAL A 304 -3.38 -28.88 -15.03
C VAL A 304 -2.20 -29.75 -14.61
N THR A 305 -2.13 -30.98 -15.10
CA THR A 305 -0.98 -31.87 -14.87
C THR A 305 -0.12 -31.95 -16.12
N ALA A 306 1.12 -31.47 -16.04
CA ALA A 306 2.11 -31.54 -17.11
C ALA A 306 3.03 -32.74 -16.92
N LYS A 307 3.12 -33.60 -17.93
CA LYS A 307 3.98 -34.80 -17.90
C LYS A 307 5.45 -34.52 -18.25
N ARG A 308 5.73 -33.38 -18.87
CA ARG A 308 7.05 -32.97 -19.34
C ARG A 308 7.25 -31.48 -19.10
N ALA A 309 8.51 -31.04 -19.09
CA ALA A 309 8.81 -29.62 -19.08
C ALA A 309 8.30 -28.98 -20.38
N ALA A 310 7.65 -27.82 -20.27
CA ALA A 310 7.07 -27.11 -21.40
C ALA A 310 6.74 -25.67 -21.01
N THR A 311 6.49 -24.83 -22.01
CA THR A 311 6.04 -23.46 -21.77
C THR A 311 4.68 -23.44 -21.05
N ARG A 312 4.63 -22.79 -19.89
CA ARG A 312 3.37 -22.45 -19.21
C ARG A 312 2.78 -21.19 -19.84
N LYS A 313 1.45 -21.14 -19.93
CA LYS A 313 0.68 -19.97 -20.37
C LYS A 313 -0.61 -19.88 -19.57
N VAL A 314 -0.92 -18.69 -19.06
CA VAL A 314 -2.23 -18.37 -18.48
C VAL A 314 -2.93 -17.40 -19.43
N ILE A 315 -4.13 -17.75 -19.88
CA ILE A 315 -4.90 -16.95 -20.83
C ILE A 315 -6.23 -16.60 -20.19
N PHE A 316 -6.55 -15.30 -20.15
CA PHE A 316 -7.88 -14.80 -19.80
C PHE A 316 -8.51 -14.17 -21.03
N ASP A 317 -9.73 -14.60 -21.33
CA ASP A 317 -10.51 -14.10 -22.45
C ASP A 317 -11.86 -13.64 -21.93
N ARG A 318 -12.17 -12.34 -22.06
CA ARG A 318 -13.50 -11.83 -21.74
C ARG A 318 -14.45 -12.29 -22.83
N ARG A 319 -15.64 -12.76 -22.46
CA ARG A 319 -16.65 -13.03 -23.49
C ARG A 319 -17.06 -11.71 -24.16
N PRO A 320 -16.91 -11.57 -25.48
CA PRO A 320 -17.13 -10.30 -26.18
C PRO A 320 -18.59 -9.80 -26.07
N GLU A 321 -19.51 -10.69 -25.73
CA GLU A 321 -20.95 -10.41 -25.62
C GLU A 321 -21.33 -9.81 -24.26
N ASP A 322 -20.38 -9.71 -23.33
CA ASP A 322 -20.60 -9.27 -21.96
C ASP A 322 -19.88 -7.93 -21.75
N PRO A 323 -20.59 -6.78 -21.61
CA PRO A 323 -19.99 -5.45 -21.42
C PRO A 323 -19.31 -5.26 -20.05
N ALA A 324 -18.99 -6.38 -19.40
CA ALA A 324 -18.50 -6.48 -18.05
C ALA A 324 -17.15 -5.80 -17.81
N VAL A 325 -17.06 -5.19 -16.62
CA VAL A 325 -15.81 -4.85 -15.94
C VAL A 325 -15.44 -6.06 -15.10
N ALA A 326 -14.51 -6.87 -15.61
CA ALA A 326 -13.98 -8.03 -14.91
C ALA A 326 -12.54 -7.75 -14.49
N VAL A 327 -12.31 -7.77 -13.17
CA VAL A 327 -10.97 -7.79 -12.62
C VAL A 327 -10.67 -9.20 -12.16
N ALA A 328 -9.63 -9.80 -12.73
CA ALA A 328 -9.08 -11.03 -12.20
C ALA A 328 -7.76 -10.79 -11.48
N TYR A 329 -7.65 -11.41 -10.32
CA TYR A 329 -6.36 -11.71 -9.73
C TYR A 329 -6.15 -13.20 -9.89
N TYR A 330 -4.92 -13.61 -10.21
CA TYR A 330 -4.58 -15.02 -10.23
C TYR A 330 -3.23 -15.31 -9.58
N LEU A 331 -3.06 -16.56 -9.21
CA LEU A 331 -1.84 -17.11 -8.66
C LEU A 331 -1.62 -18.52 -9.20
N VAL A 332 -0.40 -18.80 -9.62
CA VAL A 332 0.01 -20.14 -10.05
C VAL A 332 0.96 -20.74 -9.03
N THR A 333 0.59 -21.91 -8.51
CA THR A 333 1.47 -22.77 -7.69
C THR A 333 1.75 -24.08 -8.40
N ARG A 334 2.88 -24.69 -8.07
CA ARG A 334 3.29 -26.03 -8.53
C ARG A 334 3.33 -27.01 -7.37
#